data_AF-A0A533Y0P6-F1
#
_entry.id   AF-A0A533Y0P6-F1
#
_cell.length_a   1.000
_cell.length_b   1.000
_cell.length_c   1.000
_cell.angle_alpha   90.00
_cell.angle_beta   90.00
_cell.angle_gamma   90.00
#
_symmetry.space_group_name_H-M   'P 1'
#
loop_
_entity.id
_entity.type
_entity.pdbx_description
1 polymer ?
#
loop_
_entity_poly.entity_id
_entity_poly.type
_entity_poly.pdbx_seq_one_letter_code
_entity_poly.pdbx_strand_id
1 'polypeptide(L)'
;MHPIHPMVVHFPIALLIVSVIFDLLALQWPSKSFREASLYALIVGLLGAILAIVTGSMAEDHAVKAGAPKTVVETHEQLAYAASVLFAAILVMKLLIRSGRLRELPALSLTVGLVGLVVLSAAGYFGGSLVYEFGGGFMGSKAVLVP
;
A
#
# COMPACT_ATOMS: atom_id res chain seq x y z
N MET A 1 2.75 -0.48 -23.89
CA MET A 1 1.74 -0.30 -22.82
C MET A 1 2.22 0.83 -21.93
N HIS A 2 1.38 1.82 -21.61
CA HIS A 2 1.78 2.85 -20.65
C HIS A 2 1.74 2.27 -19.23
N PRO A 3 2.73 2.49 -18.35
CA PRO A 3 2.77 1.89 -17.02
C PRO A 3 1.78 2.61 -16.09
N ILE A 4 0.49 2.28 -16.20
CA ILE A 4 -0.58 2.88 -15.40
C ILE A 4 -0.45 2.48 -13.93
N HIS A 5 -0.10 1.21 -13.65
CA HIS A 5 0.00 0.71 -12.27
C HIS A 5 1.00 1.51 -11.41
N PRO A 6 2.26 1.75 -11.84
CA PRO A 6 3.18 2.64 -11.12
C PRO A 6 2.65 4.05 -10.87
N MET A 7 1.76 4.59 -11.70
CA MET A 7 1.15 5.90 -11.46
C MET A 7 0.08 5.83 -10.37
N VAL A 8 -0.75 4.78 -10.41
CA VAL A 8 -1.87 4.59 -9.48
C VAL A 8 -1.39 4.26 -8.07
N VAL A 9 -0.30 3.50 -7.89
CA VAL A 9 0.19 3.07 -6.55
C VAL A 9 0.65 4.22 -5.64
N HIS A 10 0.99 5.39 -6.18
CA HIS A 10 1.42 6.53 -5.35
C HIS A 10 0.29 7.02 -4.44
N PHE A 11 -0.95 6.98 -4.91
CA PHE A 11 -2.12 7.43 -4.15
C PHE A 11 -2.39 6.59 -2.89
N PRO A 12 -2.57 5.25 -2.96
CA PRO A 12 -2.75 4.44 -1.77
C PRO A 12 -1.54 4.52 -0.84
N ILE A 13 -0.31 4.52 -1.35
CA ILE A 13 0.88 4.60 -0.50
C ILE A 13 0.86 5.88 0.34
N ALA A 14 0.70 7.04 -0.31
CA ALA A 14 0.69 8.33 0.39
C ALA A 14 -0.48 8.43 1.38
N LEU A 15 -1.69 8.06 0.97
CA LEU A 15 -2.89 8.22 1.81
C LEU A 15 -2.93 7.26 3.00
N LEU A 16 -2.43 6.03 2.86
CA LEU A 16 -2.33 5.08 3.96
C LEU A 16 -1.27 5.52 4.98
N ILE A 17 -0.14 6.08 4.53
CA ILE A 17 0.85 6.74 5.41
C ILE A 17 0.21 7.91 6.16
N VAL A 18 -0.47 8.80 5.44
CA VAL A 18 -1.14 9.97 6.03
C VAL A 18 -2.19 9.55 7.07
N SER A 19 -2.93 8.47 6.82
CA SER A 19 -3.89 7.92 7.79
C SER A 19 -3.23 7.55 9.14
N VAL A 20 -2.06 6.90 9.10
CA VAL A 20 -1.31 6.49 10.30
C VAL A 20 -0.68 7.70 10.99
N ILE A 21 -0.19 8.68 10.23
CA ILE A 21 0.28 9.95 10.78
C ILE A 21 -0.84 10.63 11.57
N PHE A 22 -2.05 10.72 11.01
CA PHE A 22 -3.17 11.33 11.73
C PHE A 22 -3.62 10.51 12.96
N ASP A 23 -3.48 9.18 12.95
CA ASP A 23 -3.69 8.36 14.15
C ASP A 23 -2.66 8.67 15.25
N LEU A 24 -1.39 8.86 14.87
CA LEU A 24 -0.34 9.28 15.79
C LEU A 24 -0.62 10.68 16.35
N LEU A 25 -1.02 11.62 15.49
CA LEU A 25 -1.40 12.98 15.92
C LEU A 25 -2.62 12.97 16.85
N ALA A 26 -3.62 12.11 16.58
CA ALA A 26 -4.80 11.96 17.43
C ALA A 26 -4.50 11.36 18.81
N LEU A 27 -3.42 10.57 18.93
CA LEU A 27 -2.93 10.07 20.22
C LEU A 27 -2.24 11.17 21.04
N GLN A 28 -1.41 11.99 20.41
CA GLN A 28 -0.70 13.10 21.08
C GLN A 28 -1.62 14.30 21.38
N TRP A 29 -2.56 14.58 20.48
CA TRP A 29 -3.54 15.65 20.56
C TRP A 29 -4.92 15.06 20.25
N PRO A 30 -5.75 14.76 21.28
CA PRO A 30 -7.03 14.05 21.11
C PRO A 30 -8.10 14.93 20.46
N SER A 31 -7.88 15.26 19.19
CA SER A 31 -8.72 16.11 18.35
C SER A 31 -9.61 15.25 17.46
N LYS A 32 -10.91 15.58 17.43
CA LYS A 32 -11.86 14.96 16.50
C LYS A 32 -11.41 15.13 15.05
N SER A 33 -10.83 16.28 14.70
CA SER A 33 -10.39 16.56 13.33
C SER A 33 -9.30 15.61 12.85
N PHE A 34 -8.34 15.24 13.71
CA PHE A 34 -7.31 14.26 13.34
C PHE A 34 -7.88 12.86 13.15
N ARG A 35 -8.84 12.46 13.99
CA ARG A 35 -9.54 11.17 13.84
C ARG A 35 -10.32 11.08 12.53
N GLU A 36 -11.04 12.14 12.17
CA GLU A 36 -11.76 12.23 10.90
C GLU A 36 -10.79 12.24 9.71
N ALA A 37 -9.70 13.02 9.78
CA ALA A 37 -8.69 13.07 8.73
C ALA A 37 -8.03 11.70 8.51
N SER A 38 -7.69 10.98 9.58
CA SER A 38 -7.22 9.60 9.50
C SER A 38 -8.23 8.68 8.82
N LEU A 39 -9.50 8.74 9.23
CA LEU A 39 -10.56 7.90 8.66
C LEU A 39 -10.75 8.17 7.16
N TYR A 40 -10.83 9.43 6.74
CA TYR A 40 -11.03 9.77 5.33
C TYR A 40 -9.80 9.43 4.48
N ALA A 41 -8.58 9.69 4.98
CA ALA A 41 -7.36 9.27 4.30
C ALA A 41 -7.31 7.74 4.13
N LEU A 42 -7.72 6.99 5.15
CA LEU A 42 -7.80 5.53 5.08
C LEU A 42 -8.80 5.05 4.02
N ILE A 43 -9.99 5.64 3.98
CA ILE A 43 -11.03 5.29 2.99
C ILE A 43 -10.52 5.54 1.58
N VAL A 44 -10.02 6.74 1.30
CA VAL A 44 -9.55 7.09 -0.05
C VAL A 44 -8.29 6.29 -0.42
N GLY A 45 -7.41 6.03 0.55
CA GLY A 45 -6.24 5.17 0.38
C GLY A 45 -6.62 3.74 0.00
N LEU A 46 -7.61 3.13 0.67
CA LEU A 46 -8.10 1.79 0.32
C LEU A 46 -8.81 1.75 -1.03
N LEU A 47 -9.56 2.79 -1.40
CA LEU A 47 -10.12 2.91 -2.75
C LEU A 47 -9.00 2.96 -3.81
N GLY A 48 -7.94 3.73 -3.54
CA GLY A 48 -6.73 3.75 -4.37
C GLY A 48 -6.04 2.38 -4.44
N ALA A 49 -6.03 1.61 -3.35
CA ALA A 49 -5.43 0.28 -3.30
C ALA A 49 -6.21 -0.71 -4.18
N ILE A 50 -7.55 -0.62 -4.20
CA ILE A 50 -8.39 -1.40 -5.12
C ILE A 50 -8.03 -1.09 -6.58
N LEU A 51 -7.89 0.19 -6.94
CA LEU A 51 -7.48 0.58 -8.29
C LEU A 51 -6.05 0.09 -8.61
N ALA A 52 -5.14 0.14 -7.65
CA ALA A 52 -3.79 -0.38 -7.80
C ALA A 52 -3.78 -1.90 -8.04
N ILE A 53 -4.61 -2.66 -7.32
CA ILE A 53 -4.77 -4.12 -7.50
C ILE A 53 -5.28 -4.43 -8.91
N VAL A 54 -6.33 -3.73 -9.36
CA VAL A 54 -6.90 -3.94 -10.71
C VAL A 54 -5.88 -3.61 -11.79
N THR A 55 -5.18 -2.49 -11.66
CA THR A 55 -4.17 -2.10 -12.67
C THR A 55 -2.91 -2.95 -12.61
N GLY A 56 -2.57 -3.50 -11.43
CA GLY A 56 -1.44 -4.39 -11.20
C GLY A 56 -1.64 -5.76 -11.83
N SER A 57 -2.81 -6.37 -11.64
CA SER A 57 -3.14 -7.67 -12.26
C SER A 57 -3.16 -7.59 -13.78
N MET A 58 -3.57 -6.46 -14.35
CA MET A 58 -3.47 -6.21 -15.80
C MET A 58 -2.01 -6.06 -16.29
N ALA A 59 -1.07 -5.73 -15.41
CA ALA A 59 0.34 -5.52 -15.72
C ALA A 59 1.23 -6.75 -15.45
N GLU A 60 0.75 -7.71 -14.65
CA GLU A 60 1.48 -8.90 -14.18
C GLU A 60 2.11 -9.70 -15.33
N ASP A 61 1.27 -10.14 -16.28
CA ASP A 61 1.68 -10.91 -17.47
C ASP A 61 2.78 -10.20 -18.28
N HIS A 62 2.70 -8.87 -18.35
CA HIS A 62 3.67 -8.07 -19.08
C HIS A 62 4.99 -7.96 -18.33
N ALA A 63 4.97 -7.81 -17.00
CA ALA A 63 6.17 -7.81 -16.19
C ALA A 63 6.93 -9.14 -16.30
N VAL A 64 6.22 -10.27 -16.21
CA VAL A 64 6.84 -11.60 -16.35
C VAL A 64 7.41 -11.80 -17.75
N LYS A 65 6.68 -11.45 -18.81
CA LYS A 65 7.18 -11.51 -20.20
C LYS A 65 8.37 -10.58 -20.45
N ALA A 66 8.47 -9.48 -19.71
CA ALA A 66 9.58 -8.54 -19.78
C ALA A 66 10.84 -9.01 -19.02
N GLY A 67 10.79 -10.14 -18.33
CA GLY A 67 11.93 -10.74 -17.63
C GLY A 67 11.92 -10.59 -16.11
N ALA A 68 10.84 -10.06 -15.52
CA ALA A 68 10.70 -10.04 -14.07
C ALA A 68 10.54 -11.46 -13.51
N PRO A 69 11.31 -11.85 -12.47
CA PRO A 69 11.11 -13.14 -11.81
C PRO A 69 9.71 -13.23 -11.23
N LYS A 70 8.98 -14.29 -11.56
CA LYS A 70 7.61 -14.50 -11.08
C LYS A 70 7.51 -14.47 -9.55
N THR A 71 8.52 -14.98 -8.85
CA THR A 71 8.60 -14.96 -7.38
C THR A 71 8.64 -13.54 -6.80
N VAL A 72 9.28 -12.59 -7.48
CA VAL A 72 9.33 -11.18 -7.06
C VAL A 72 7.98 -10.52 -7.27
N VAL A 73 7.32 -10.79 -8.40
CA VAL A 73 5.96 -10.33 -8.70
C VAL A 73 4.97 -10.85 -7.64
N GLU A 74 4.95 -12.17 -7.41
CA GLU A 74 4.08 -12.80 -6.41
C GLU A 74 4.36 -12.28 -4.99
N THR A 75 5.63 -12.04 -4.63
CA THR A 75 5.99 -11.48 -3.31
C THR A 75 5.47 -10.05 -3.16
N HIS A 76 5.64 -9.20 -4.18
CA HIS A 76 5.09 -7.85 -4.19
C HIS A 76 3.56 -7.86 -4.00
N GLU A 77 2.85 -8.69 -4.76
CA GLU A 77 1.40 -8.82 -4.69
C GLU A 77 0.92 -9.30 -3.33
N GLN A 78 1.52 -10.37 -2.79
CA GLN A 78 1.15 -10.91 -1.48
C GLN A 78 1.34 -9.87 -0.37
N LEU A 79 2.43 -9.11 -0.40
CA LEU A 79 2.66 -8.03 0.56
C LEU A 79 1.66 -6.88 0.37
N ALA A 80 1.33 -6.51 -0.87
CA ALA A 80 0.33 -5.49 -1.15
C ALA A 80 -1.07 -5.90 -0.67
N TYR A 81 -1.46 -7.16 -0.86
CA TYR A 81 -2.70 -7.72 -0.34
C TYR A 81 -2.71 -7.76 1.20
N ALA A 82 -1.61 -8.21 1.81
CA ALA A 82 -1.49 -8.24 3.27
C ALA A 82 -1.61 -6.83 3.88
N ALA A 83 -0.93 -5.84 3.30
CA ALA A 83 -1.08 -4.44 3.70
C ALA A 83 -2.54 -3.96 3.54
N SER A 84 -3.17 -4.25 2.41
CA SER A 84 -4.56 -3.87 2.13
C SER A 84 -5.53 -4.47 3.16
N VAL A 85 -5.34 -5.74 3.54
CA VAL A 85 -6.15 -6.41 4.57
C VAL A 85 -5.95 -5.77 5.95
N LEU A 86 -4.71 -5.46 6.33
CA LEU A 86 -4.43 -4.76 7.59
C LEU A 86 -5.13 -3.40 7.66
N PHE A 87 -5.02 -2.59 6.60
CA PHE A 87 -5.69 -1.30 6.54
C PHE A 87 -7.21 -1.41 6.46
N ALA A 88 -7.75 -2.42 5.76
CA ALA A 88 -9.18 -2.69 5.75
C ALA A 88 -9.71 -3.11 7.14
N ALA A 89 -8.95 -3.90 7.90
CA ALA A 89 -9.29 -4.25 9.27
C ALA A 89 -9.33 -3.00 10.18
N ILE A 90 -8.38 -2.08 10.02
CA ILE A 90 -8.42 -0.78 10.72
C ILE A 90 -9.67 0.02 10.31
N LEU A 91 -10.03 0.05 9.03
CA LEU A 91 -11.23 0.76 8.56
C LEU A 91 -12.49 0.19 9.21
N VAL A 92 -12.66 -1.14 9.18
CA VAL A 92 -13.80 -1.81 9.84
C VAL A 92 -13.84 -1.47 11.32
N MET A 93 -12.70 -1.54 12.01
CA MET A 93 -12.62 -1.18 13.44
C MET A 93 -13.06 0.28 13.67
N LYS A 94 -12.55 1.24 12.89
CA LYS A 94 -12.92 2.66 13.01
C LYS A 94 -14.41 2.89 12.75
N LEU A 95 -15.02 2.19 11.79
CA LEU A 95 -16.46 2.27 11.51
C LEU A 95 -17.31 1.66 12.64
N LEU A 96 -16.86 0.55 13.24
CA LEU A 96 -17.51 -0.05 14.41
C LEU A 96 -17.42 0.85 15.64
N ILE A 97 -16.30 1.56 15.82
CA ILE A 97 -16.15 2.59 16.85
C ILE A 97 -17.10 3.76 16.59
N ARG A 98 -17.13 4.29 15.36
CA ARG A 98 -18.01 5.41 14.97
C ARG A 98 -19.50 5.09 15.15
N SER A 99 -19.90 3.83 14.94
CA SER A 99 -21.28 3.36 15.15
C SER A 99 -21.62 3.03 16.61
N GLY A 100 -20.68 3.21 17.55
CA GLY A 100 -20.88 2.93 18.97
C GLY A 100 -20.86 1.43 19.33
N ARG A 101 -20.53 0.54 18.37
CA ARG A 101 -20.46 -0.92 18.60
C ARG A 101 -19.18 -1.34 19.32
N LEU A 102 -18.11 -0.57 19.17
CA LEU A 102 -16.82 -0.79 19.84
C LEU A 102 -16.40 0.47 20.61
N ARG A 103 -15.65 0.28 21.70
CA ARG A 103 -14.95 1.37 22.38
C ARG A 103 -13.75 1.82 21.57
N GLU A 104 -13.32 3.07 21.73
CA GLU A 104 -12.10 3.55 21.07
C GLU A 104 -10.87 2.75 21.52
N LEU A 105 -10.07 2.30 20.56
CA LEU A 105 -8.83 1.56 20.77
C LEU A 105 -7.67 2.21 19.97
N PRO A 106 -7.27 3.45 20.30
CA PRO A 106 -6.35 4.23 19.46
C PRO A 106 -4.94 3.60 19.41
N ALA A 107 -4.46 3.01 20.51
CA ALA A 107 -3.17 2.32 20.53
C ALA A 107 -3.17 1.07 19.62
N LEU A 108 -4.29 0.33 19.56
CA LEU A 108 -4.43 -0.81 18.67
C LEU A 108 -4.46 -0.36 17.19
N SER A 109 -5.25 0.67 16.88
CA SER A 109 -5.30 1.29 15.54
C SER A 109 -3.91 1.71 15.06
N LEU A 110 -3.16 2.42 15.92
CA LEU A 110 -1.81 2.85 15.59
C LEU A 110 -0.87 1.65 15.43
N THR A 111 -0.92 0.66 16.33
CA THR A 111 -0.04 -0.52 16.25
C THR A 111 -0.26 -1.30 14.96
N VAL A 112 -1.52 -1.62 14.63
CA VAL A 112 -1.85 -2.31 13.38
C VAL A 112 -1.49 -1.44 12.17
N GLY A 113 -1.67 -0.12 12.27
CA GLY A 113 -1.28 0.83 11.22
C GLY A 113 0.23 0.83 10.96
N LEU A 114 1.06 0.84 12.02
CA LEU A 114 2.51 0.78 11.91
C LEU A 114 2.98 -0.56 11.31
N VAL A 115 2.37 -1.68 11.71
CA VAL A 115 2.63 -2.99 11.08
C VAL A 115 2.22 -2.94 9.60
N GLY A 116 1.06 -2.37 9.29
CA GLY A 116 0.60 -2.13 7.93
C GLY A 116 1.58 -1.30 7.10
N LEU A 117 2.20 -0.27 7.68
CA LEU A 117 3.24 0.52 7.02
C LEU A 117 4.50 -0.30 6.73
N VAL A 118 4.95 -1.12 7.67
CA VAL A 118 6.11 -2.01 7.43
C VAL A 118 5.84 -2.95 6.26
N VAL A 119 4.67 -3.57 6.24
CA VAL A 119 4.26 -4.48 5.14
C VAL A 119 4.10 -3.72 3.82
N LEU A 120 3.51 -2.52 3.84
CA LEU A 120 3.36 -1.64 2.69
C LEU A 120 4.72 -1.19 2.13
N SER A 121 5.68 -0.84 2.98
CA SER A 121 7.04 -0.49 2.59
C SER A 121 7.77 -1.68 1.96
N ALA A 122 7.59 -2.89 2.52
CA ALA A 122 8.12 -4.10 1.91
C ALA A 122 7.50 -4.35 0.53
N ALA A 123 6.19 -4.21 0.37
CA ALA A 123 5.53 -4.28 -0.93
C ALA A 123 6.13 -3.25 -1.91
N GLY A 124 6.31 -2.01 -1.46
CA GLY A 124 6.93 -0.94 -2.25
C GLY A 124 8.37 -1.24 -2.68
N TYR A 125 9.16 -1.89 -1.83
CA TYR A 125 10.52 -2.31 -2.17
C TYR A 125 10.55 -3.32 -3.33
N PHE A 126 9.74 -4.38 -3.25
CA PHE A 126 9.65 -5.37 -4.33
C PHE A 126 9.03 -4.75 -5.60
N GLY A 127 8.03 -3.88 -5.45
CA GLY A 127 7.44 -3.15 -6.58
C GLY A 127 8.45 -2.23 -7.28
N GLY A 128 9.30 -1.56 -6.53
CA GLY A 128 10.43 -0.79 -7.06
C GLY A 128 11.43 -1.67 -7.79
N SER A 129 11.75 -2.83 -7.24
CA SER A 129 12.67 -3.80 -7.86
C SER A 129 12.16 -4.26 -9.23
N LEU A 130 10.85 -4.49 -9.38
CA LEU A 130 10.21 -4.82 -10.67
C LEU A 130 10.41 -3.72 -11.73
N VAL A 131 10.41 -2.45 -11.33
CA VAL A 131 10.60 -1.32 -12.24
C VAL A 131 12.08 -1.09 -12.54
N TYR A 132 12.93 -1.03 -11.51
CA TYR A 132 14.30 -0.56 -11.62
C TYR A 132 15.33 -1.66 -11.93
N GLU A 133 15.09 -2.90 -11.49
CA GLU A 133 16.05 -4.01 -11.69
C GLU A 133 15.64 -4.88 -12.87
N PHE A 134 14.35 -5.15 -13.02
CA PHE A 134 13.83 -6.08 -14.04
C PHE A 134 13.19 -5.39 -15.25
N GLY A 135 13.31 -4.06 -15.35
CA GLY A 135 12.96 -3.32 -16.56
C GLY A 135 11.46 -3.12 -16.79
N GLY A 136 10.61 -3.33 -15.77
CA GLY A 136 9.17 -3.03 -15.83
C GLY A 136 8.85 -1.57 -16.18
N GLY A 137 9.83 -0.67 -16.08
CA GLY A 137 9.78 0.65 -16.69
C GLY A 137 11.16 1.13 -17.14
N PHE A 138 11.61 0.76 -18.33
CA PHE A 138 12.78 1.36 -19.00
C PHE A 138 14.16 0.87 -18.52
N MET A 139 14.52 -0.39 -18.75
CA MET A 139 15.91 -0.67 -19.13
C MET A 139 15.96 -1.95 -19.97
N GLY A 140 16.17 -1.78 -21.27
CA GLY A 140 16.61 -2.88 -22.11
C GLY A 140 17.94 -3.42 -21.59
N SER A 141 18.08 -4.74 -21.62
CA SER A 141 19.34 -5.48 -21.68
C SER A 141 20.50 -4.79 -20.95
N LYS A 142 20.65 -5.06 -19.65
CA LYS A 142 22.00 -4.95 -19.08
C LYS A 142 22.84 -6.00 -19.77
N ALA A 143 23.70 -5.48 -20.64
CA ALA A 143 24.76 -6.15 -21.34
C ALA A 143 25.42 -7.20 -20.44
N VAL A 144 25.53 -8.39 -21.00
CA VAL A 144 26.60 -9.33 -20.70
C VAL A 144 27.92 -8.57 -20.85
N LEU A 145 28.47 -8.11 -19.74
CA LEU A 145 29.88 -7.78 -19.61
C LEU A 145 30.34 -8.38 -18.29
N VAL A 146 30.75 -9.65 -18.39
CA VAL A 146 31.71 -10.23 -17.46
C VAL A 146 32.99 -10.42 -18.30
N PRO A 147 34.15 -9.95 -17.83
CA PRO A 147 35.42 -9.98 -18.56
C PRO A 147 35.94 -11.40 -18.83
#